data_AF-A0AB33SCI9-F1
#
_entry.id   AF-A0AB33SCI9-F1
#
_cell.length_a   1.000
_cell.length_b   1.000
_cell.length_c   1.000
_cell.angle_alpha   90.00
_cell.angle_beta   90.00
_cell.angle_gamma   90.00
#
_symmetry.space_group_name_H-M   'P 1'
#
loop_
_entity.id
_entity.type
_entity.pdbx_description
1 polymer ?
#
loop_
_entity_poly.entity_id
_entity_poly.type
_entity_poly.pdbx_seq_one_letter_code
_entity_poly.pdbx_strand_id
1 'polypeptide(L)'
;MEAQGVKQLLWGNRIRALPGPEYHEFDRASQDAFWRSPWQLSSQSNRMGYRLQGQILKRITDRELLSHGLLPGVVQVPHNGQPIVLMNDAQTTGGYPRIACIIEADMYHLAQIPLGQPIHFVQCSLEEALKARQDQQRYFEQLAWRLHNEN
;
A
#
# COMPACT_ATOMS: atom_id res chain seq x y z
N MET A 1 29.47 25.14 11.02
CA MET A 1 28.16 24.67 11.52
C MET A 1 27.61 23.73 10.46
N GLU A 2 27.69 22.41 10.69
CA GLU A 2 27.02 21.45 9.82
C GLU A 2 25.52 21.67 9.89
N ALA A 3 24.85 21.63 8.73
CA ALA A 3 23.41 21.80 8.66
C ALA A 3 22.73 20.62 9.38
N GLN A 4 22.35 20.85 10.63
CA GLN A 4 21.45 19.96 11.35
C GLN A 4 20.05 20.21 10.79
N GLY A 5 19.62 19.42 9.81
CA GLY A 5 18.24 19.41 9.28
C GLY A 5 17.59 18.04 9.46
N VAL A 6 16.34 17.99 9.94
CA VAL A 6 15.52 16.77 9.87
C VAL A 6 14.87 16.77 8.49
N LYS A 7 15.17 15.75 7.68
CA LYS A 7 14.65 15.64 6.32
C LYS A 7 13.13 15.46 6.37
N GLN A 8 12.38 16.40 5.81
CA GLN A 8 10.91 16.31 5.75
C GLN A 8 10.45 15.06 5.00
N LEU A 9 9.46 14.36 5.55
CA LEU A 9 8.73 13.31 4.86
C LEU A 9 7.71 13.95 3.91
N LEU A 10 8.05 13.98 2.62
CA LEU A 10 7.13 14.40 1.57
C LEU A 10 6.14 13.29 1.27
N TRP A 11 4.89 13.64 0.97
CA TRP A 11 3.90 12.68 0.50
C TRP A 11 3.71 12.75 -1.03
N GLY A 12 3.25 11.65 -1.63
CA GLY A 12 2.99 11.57 -3.05
C GLY A 12 2.04 10.43 -3.38
N ASN A 13 1.75 10.24 -4.66
CA ASN A 13 0.83 9.22 -5.13
C ASN A 13 1.51 7.97 -5.70
N ARG A 14 2.84 7.85 -5.52
CA ARG A 14 3.63 6.66 -5.87
C ARG A 14 3.89 5.87 -4.60
N ILE A 15 3.36 4.66 -4.54
CA ILE A 15 3.28 3.87 -3.31
C ILE A 15 3.94 2.52 -3.55
N ARG A 16 4.96 2.20 -2.75
CA ARG A 16 5.67 0.93 -2.86
C ARG A 16 4.84 -0.22 -2.30
N ALA A 17 4.78 -1.31 -3.05
CA ALA A 17 4.12 -2.54 -2.63
C ALA A 17 4.94 -3.78 -3.03
N LEU A 18 4.86 -4.81 -2.20
CA LEU A 18 5.38 -6.14 -2.48
C LEU A 18 4.30 -6.97 -3.20
N PRO A 19 4.66 -7.85 -4.15
CA PRO A 19 3.72 -8.82 -4.69
C PRO A 19 3.19 -9.72 -3.56
N GLY A 20 1.88 -9.98 -3.59
CA GLY A 20 1.19 -10.76 -2.57
C GLY A 20 1.24 -12.28 -2.83
N PRO A 21 0.72 -13.09 -1.89
CA PRO A 21 0.77 -14.55 -2.00
C PRO A 21 0.03 -15.08 -3.24
N GLU A 22 -1.08 -14.45 -3.61
CA GLU A 22 -1.88 -14.85 -4.79
C GLU A 22 -1.47 -14.09 -6.06
N TYR A 23 -0.34 -13.38 -6.08
CA TYR A 23 0.08 -12.59 -7.25
C TYR A 23 0.19 -13.41 -8.54
N HIS A 24 0.73 -14.63 -8.45
CA HIS A 24 0.89 -15.54 -9.59
C HIS A 24 -0.43 -16.12 -10.12
N GLU A 25 -1.54 -15.87 -9.43
CA GLU A 25 -2.88 -16.29 -9.84
C GLU A 25 -3.56 -15.28 -10.76
N PHE A 26 -2.93 -14.15 -11.06
CA PHE A 26 -3.43 -13.17 -12.02
C PHE A 26 -2.71 -13.34 -13.36
N ASP A 27 -3.40 -13.08 -14.47
CA ASP A 27 -2.76 -13.13 -15.79
C ASP A 27 -1.68 -12.05 -15.95
N ARG A 28 -0.79 -12.20 -16.95
CA ARG A 28 0.31 -11.24 -17.16
C ARG A 28 -0.19 -9.82 -17.40
N ALA A 29 -1.30 -9.65 -18.13
CA ALA A 29 -1.87 -8.34 -18.40
C ALA A 29 -2.33 -7.64 -17.12
N SER A 30 -2.89 -8.38 -16.16
CA SER A 30 -3.33 -7.89 -14.85
C SER A 30 -2.15 -7.58 -13.94
N GLN A 31 -1.13 -8.46 -13.94
CA GLN A 31 0.13 -8.22 -13.25
C GLN A 31 0.82 -6.94 -13.73
N ASP A 32 0.91 -6.74 -15.05
CA ASP A 32 1.48 -5.52 -15.65
C ASP A 32 0.61 -4.30 -15.37
N ALA A 33 -0.72 -4.41 -15.50
CA ALA A 33 -1.65 -3.31 -15.23
C ALA A 33 -1.58 -2.84 -13.78
N PHE A 34 -1.41 -3.76 -12.82
CA PHE A 34 -1.27 -3.39 -11.40
C PHE A 34 -0.13 -2.41 -11.16
N TRP A 35 1.02 -2.61 -11.83
CA TRP A 35 2.22 -1.77 -11.66
C TRP A 35 2.30 -0.59 -12.62
N ARG A 36 1.77 -0.72 -13.84
CA ARG A 36 1.96 0.28 -14.90
C ARG A 36 0.78 1.24 -15.06
N SER A 37 -0.42 0.84 -14.66
CA SER A 37 -1.63 1.65 -14.81
C SER A 37 -1.92 2.47 -13.55
N PRO A 38 -2.48 3.69 -13.69
CA PRO A 38 -2.98 4.45 -12.56
C PRO A 38 -4.26 3.82 -11.99
N TRP A 39 -4.43 3.90 -10.68
CA TRP A 39 -5.61 3.46 -9.95
C TRP A 39 -6.33 4.66 -9.33
N GLN A 40 -7.55 4.95 -9.77
CA GLN A 40 -8.30 6.09 -9.25
C GLN A 40 -8.92 5.75 -7.89
N LEU A 41 -8.76 6.64 -6.90
CA LEU A 41 -9.38 6.45 -5.59
C LEU A 41 -10.90 6.70 -5.66
N SER A 42 -11.71 5.68 -5.37
CA SER A 42 -13.17 5.74 -5.41
C SER A 42 -13.76 6.52 -4.24
N SER A 43 -14.91 7.16 -4.44
CA SER A 43 -15.70 7.84 -3.39
C SER A 43 -16.24 6.89 -2.31
N GLN A 44 -16.26 5.58 -2.57
CA GLN A 44 -16.65 4.56 -1.59
C GLN A 44 -15.52 4.21 -0.61
N SER A 45 -14.37 4.87 -0.71
CA SER A 45 -13.21 4.65 0.17
C SER A 45 -13.44 5.26 1.55
N ASN A 46 -13.07 4.53 2.60
CA ASN A 46 -13.22 4.98 3.99
C ASN A 46 -12.08 4.42 4.87
N ARG A 47 -12.18 4.58 6.19
CA ARG A 47 -11.17 4.10 7.15
C ARG A 47 -10.99 2.58 7.20
N MET A 48 -11.92 1.81 6.65
CA MET A 48 -11.81 0.34 6.56
C MET A 48 -11.03 -0.09 5.32
N GLY A 49 -11.29 0.55 4.18
CA GLY A 49 -10.67 0.15 2.92
C GLY A 49 -10.84 1.18 1.81
N TYR A 50 -9.79 1.31 1.00
CA TYR A 50 -9.77 2.18 -0.16
C TYR A 50 -10.10 1.35 -1.40
N ARG A 51 -11.20 1.70 -2.06
CA ARG A 51 -11.66 1.03 -3.27
C ARG A 51 -11.03 1.74 -4.46
N LEU A 52 -10.35 0.99 -5.29
CA LEU A 52 -9.64 1.52 -6.45
C LEU A 52 -10.44 1.25 -7.71
N GLN A 53 -10.47 2.22 -8.62
CA GLN A 53 -11.07 2.08 -9.95
C GLN A 53 -9.98 2.07 -11.00
N GLY A 54 -10.04 1.11 -11.89
CA GLY A 54 -9.09 0.97 -13.00
C GLY A 54 -9.42 -0.22 -13.89
N GLN A 55 -8.38 -0.78 -14.50
CA GLN A 55 -8.49 -1.97 -15.32
C GLN A 55 -8.98 -3.16 -14.47
N ILE A 56 -9.93 -3.94 -15.00
CA ILE A 56 -10.39 -5.17 -14.36
C ILE A 56 -9.25 -6.19 -14.35
N LEU A 57 -8.81 -6.59 -13.16
CA LEU A 57 -7.79 -7.62 -12.99
C LEU A 57 -8.42 -9.01 -13.08
N LYS A 58 -7.83 -9.87 -13.91
CA LYS A 58 -8.29 -11.23 -14.19
C LYS A 58 -7.44 -12.24 -13.45
N ARG A 59 -8.10 -13.03 -12.61
CA ARG A 59 -7.54 -14.20 -11.95
C ARG A 59 -7.69 -15.42 -12.88
N ILE A 60 -6.67 -16.25 -12.98
CA ILE A 60 -6.62 -17.45 -13.85
C ILE A 60 -7.10 -18.72 -13.14
N THR A 61 -7.44 -18.65 -11.86
CA THR A 61 -7.92 -19.77 -11.06
C THR A 61 -9.25 -19.41 -10.41
N ASP A 62 -10.14 -20.41 -10.36
CA ASP A 62 -11.45 -20.32 -9.72
C ASP A 62 -11.43 -20.96 -8.32
N ARG A 63 -10.25 -21.24 -7.75
CA ARG A 63 -10.19 -21.83 -6.41
C ARG A 63 -10.71 -20.84 -5.37
N GLU A 64 -11.56 -21.36 -4.49
CA GLU A 64 -11.99 -20.67 -3.28
C GLU A 64 -10.80 -20.48 -2.32
N LEU A 65 -10.79 -19.36 -1.60
CA LEU A 65 -9.84 -19.12 -0.52
C LEU A 65 -10.53 -19.28 0.83
N LEU A 66 -9.94 -20.10 1.69
CA LEU A 66 -10.30 -20.13 3.09
C LEU A 66 -10.00 -18.77 3.73
N SER A 67 -10.80 -18.40 4.72
CA SER A 67 -10.55 -17.19 5.52
C SER A 67 -9.15 -17.20 6.11
N HIS A 68 -8.41 -16.11 5.90
CA HIS A 68 -7.05 -15.94 6.37
C HIS A 68 -6.88 -14.58 7.05
N GLY A 69 -5.84 -14.45 7.89
CA GLY A 69 -5.52 -13.20 8.58
C GLY A 69 -5.17 -12.08 7.59
N LEU A 70 -5.58 -10.86 7.95
CA LEU A 70 -5.38 -9.64 7.18
C LEU A 70 -4.75 -8.56 8.05
N LEU A 71 -3.99 -7.68 7.40
CA LEU A 71 -3.33 -6.53 8.00
C LEU A 71 -3.55 -5.30 7.10
N PRO A 72 -3.48 -4.07 7.65
CA PRO A 72 -3.46 -2.86 6.83
C PRO A 72 -2.36 -2.91 5.76
N GLY A 73 -2.66 -2.39 4.57
CA GLY A 73 -1.77 -2.38 3.41
C GLY A 73 -1.97 -3.56 2.46
N VAL A 74 -2.63 -4.64 2.88
CA VAL A 74 -3.00 -5.75 1.98
C VAL A 74 -3.94 -5.23 0.89
N VAL A 75 -3.67 -5.61 -0.36
CA VAL A 75 -4.48 -5.26 -1.53
C VAL A 75 -5.23 -6.49 -2.01
N GLN A 76 -6.53 -6.53 -1.73
CA GLN A 76 -7.42 -7.63 -2.13
C GLN A 76 -8.07 -7.33 -3.48
N VAL A 77 -8.34 -8.37 -4.27
CA VAL A 77 -9.06 -8.24 -5.54
C VAL A 77 -10.29 -9.16 -5.52
N PRO A 78 -11.50 -8.62 -5.28
CA PRO A 78 -12.74 -9.40 -5.34
C PRO A 78 -13.10 -9.81 -6.78
N HIS A 79 -14.20 -10.55 -6.94
CA HIS A 79 -14.71 -11.05 -8.23
C HIS A 79 -14.94 -9.96 -9.30
N ASN A 80 -15.17 -8.71 -8.90
CA ASN A 80 -15.33 -7.59 -9.83
C ASN A 80 -13.99 -7.10 -10.43
N GLY A 81 -12.86 -7.65 -9.98
CA GLY A 81 -11.52 -7.32 -10.47
C GLY A 81 -11.00 -5.95 -10.06
N GLN A 82 -11.72 -5.21 -9.20
CA GLN A 82 -11.32 -3.88 -8.73
C GLN A 82 -10.62 -3.98 -7.37
N PRO A 83 -9.35 -3.54 -7.25
CA PRO A 83 -8.59 -3.68 -6.02
C PRO A 83 -9.19 -2.91 -4.82
N ILE A 84 -9.03 -3.49 -3.63
CA ILE A 84 -9.36 -2.87 -2.36
C ILE A 84 -8.12 -2.91 -1.47
N VAL A 85 -7.61 -1.72 -1.11
CA VAL A 85 -6.51 -1.60 -0.14
C VAL A 85 -7.10 -1.57 1.26
N LEU A 86 -6.66 -2.48 2.13
CA LEU A 86 -7.14 -2.55 3.51
C LEU A 86 -6.47 -1.46 4.37
N MET A 87 -7.27 -0.76 5.15
CA MET A 87 -6.85 0.35 6.01
C MET A 87 -6.99 -0.04 7.50
N ASN A 88 -6.70 0.88 8.41
CA ASN A 88 -6.56 0.56 9.84
C ASN A 88 -7.83 0.00 10.51
N ASP A 89 -9.02 0.33 10.01
CA ASP A 89 -10.29 -0.17 10.56
C ASP A 89 -10.81 -1.40 9.77
N ALA A 90 -9.94 -2.03 8.95
CA ALA A 90 -10.30 -3.19 8.14
C ALA A 90 -10.65 -4.43 8.97
N GLN A 91 -11.31 -5.38 8.32
CA GLN A 91 -11.55 -6.71 8.87
C GLN A 91 -10.21 -7.43 9.11
N THR A 92 -10.13 -8.18 10.21
CA THR A 92 -8.92 -8.96 10.56
C THR A 92 -8.83 -10.28 9.81
N THR A 93 -9.91 -10.72 9.18
CA THR A 93 -9.97 -11.95 8.37
C THR A 93 -10.77 -11.72 7.09
N GLY A 94 -10.47 -12.49 6.05
CA GLY A 94 -11.23 -12.49 4.80
C GLY A 94 -10.73 -13.55 3.83
N GLY A 95 -11.44 -13.75 2.72
CA GLY A 95 -11.18 -14.81 1.74
C GLY A 95 -11.01 -14.31 0.30
N TYR A 96 -10.66 -13.04 0.09
CA TYR A 96 -10.34 -12.53 -1.24
C TYR A 96 -8.84 -12.66 -1.55
N PRO A 97 -8.46 -12.98 -2.80
CA PRO A 97 -7.07 -13.12 -3.21
C PRO A 97 -6.32 -11.80 -3.04
N ARG A 98 -5.07 -11.88 -2.59
CA ARG A 98 -4.23 -10.73 -2.25
C ARG A 98 -3.15 -10.57 -3.31
N ILE A 99 -3.30 -9.56 -4.17
CA ILE A 99 -2.38 -9.32 -5.29
C ILE A 99 -1.08 -8.65 -4.83
N ALA A 100 -1.15 -7.82 -3.79
CA ALA A 100 0.00 -7.07 -3.26
C ALA A 100 -0.17 -6.73 -1.78
N CYS A 101 0.90 -6.26 -1.16
CA CYS A 101 0.90 -5.66 0.16
C CYS A 101 1.75 -4.38 0.14
N ILE A 102 1.13 -3.25 0.47
CA ILE A 102 1.81 -1.95 0.60
C ILE A 102 2.73 -1.99 1.81
N ILE A 103 3.93 -1.43 1.67
CA ILE A 103 4.89 -1.40 2.77
C ILE A 103 4.45 -0.39 3.83
N GLU A 104 4.70 -0.71 5.10
CA GLU A 104 4.31 0.15 6.24
C GLU A 104 4.82 1.59 6.07
N ALA A 105 6.04 1.76 5.58
CA ALA A 105 6.68 3.06 5.38
C ALA A 105 5.94 3.97 4.38
N ASP A 106 5.11 3.42 3.49
CA ASP A 106 4.39 4.17 2.46
C ASP A 106 2.88 4.30 2.77
N MET A 107 2.38 3.66 3.83
CA MET A 107 0.96 3.71 4.20
C MET A 107 0.44 5.12 4.46
N TYR A 108 1.29 6.01 5.00
CA TYR A 108 0.90 7.39 5.30
C TYR A 108 0.57 8.22 4.04
N HIS A 109 1.07 7.81 2.86
CA HIS A 109 0.74 8.45 1.60
C HIS A 109 -0.74 8.34 1.28
N LEU A 110 -1.33 7.14 1.47
CA LEU A 110 -2.74 6.88 1.17
C LEU A 110 -3.66 7.85 1.88
N ALA A 111 -3.39 8.15 3.16
CA ALA A 111 -4.21 9.02 3.98
C ALA A 111 -4.32 10.46 3.45
N GLN A 112 -3.40 10.89 2.58
CA GLN A 112 -3.35 12.25 2.03
C GLN A 112 -3.91 12.34 0.61
N ILE A 113 -4.22 11.22 -0.05
CA ILE A 113 -4.64 11.22 -1.46
C ILE A 113 -6.12 11.60 -1.56
N PRO A 114 -6.47 12.68 -2.28
CA PRO A 114 -7.87 13.07 -2.46
C PRO A 114 -8.67 12.04 -3.25
N LEU A 115 -9.98 11.96 -2.99
CA LEU A 115 -10.90 11.20 -3.82
C LEU A 115 -10.79 11.63 -5.29
N GLY A 116 -10.85 10.65 -6.20
CA GLY A 116 -10.73 10.88 -7.64
C GLY A 116 -9.29 11.07 -8.14
N GLN A 117 -8.29 11.20 -7.27
CA GLN A 117 -6.88 11.26 -7.66
C GLN A 117 -6.30 9.87 -7.90
N PRO A 118 -5.30 9.74 -8.80
CA PRO A 118 -4.69 8.46 -9.14
C PRO A 118 -3.61 8.07 -8.13
N ILE A 119 -3.51 6.77 -7.86
CA ILE A 119 -2.45 6.07 -7.13
C ILE A 119 -1.66 5.23 -8.14
N HIS A 120 -0.33 5.23 -8.01
CA HIS A 120 0.56 4.40 -8.81
C HIS A 120 1.31 3.46 -7.89
N PHE A 121 1.17 2.15 -8.10
CA PHE A 121 1.95 1.17 -7.36
C PHE A 121 3.35 1.02 -7.94
N VAL A 122 4.34 0.95 -7.06
CA VAL A 122 5.73 0.70 -7.41
C VAL A 122 6.12 -0.64 -6.82
N GLN A 123 6.53 -1.58 -7.66
CA GLN A 123 7.04 -2.85 -7.16
C GLN A 123 8.33 -2.59 -6.36
N CYS A 124 8.40 -3.15 -5.16
CA CYS A 124 9.59 -3.05 -4.31
C CYS A 124 10.11 -4.44 -3.90
N SER A 125 11.36 -4.48 -3.47
CA SER A 125 11.98 -5.64 -2.84
C SER A 125 11.80 -5.63 -1.33
N LEU A 126 11.99 -6.79 -0.70
CA LEU A 126 11.95 -6.91 0.76
C LEU A 126 13.02 -6.05 1.44
N GLU A 127 14.22 -5.98 0.86
CA GLU A 127 15.31 -5.16 1.38
C GLU A 127 14.97 -3.67 1.37
N GLU A 128 14.44 -3.16 0.25
CA GLU A 128 13.98 -1.77 0.14
C GLU A 128 12.85 -1.46 1.13
N ALA A 129 11.91 -2.40 1.33
CA ALA A 129 10.82 -2.26 2.27
C ALA A 129 11.33 -2.17 3.73
N LEU A 130 12.24 -3.06 4.12
CA LEU A 130 12.85 -3.06 5.45
C LEU A 130 13.69 -1.82 5.70
N LYS A 131 14.50 -1.41 4.71
CA LYS A 131 15.28 -0.18 4.79
C LYS A 131 14.39 1.04 4.95
N ALA A 132 13.32 1.16 4.16
CA ALA A 132 12.38 2.27 4.25
C ALA A 132 11.73 2.37 5.64
N ARG A 133 11.36 1.22 6.23
CA ARG A 133 10.83 1.15 7.58
C ARG A 133 11.85 1.64 8.62
N GLN A 134 13.09 1.17 8.53
CA GLN A 134 14.17 1.63 9.42
C GLN A 134 14.44 3.13 9.28
N ASP A 135 14.47 3.65 8.05
CA ASP A 135 14.69 5.07 7.79
C ASP A 135 13.57 5.94 8.42
N GLN A 136 12.32 5.47 8.38
CA GLN A 136 11.20 6.15 9.03
C GLN A 136 11.27 6.08 10.58
N GLN A 137 11.68 4.94 11.14
CA GLN A 137 11.90 4.82 12.60
C GLN A 137 13.00 5.78 13.07
N ARG A 138 14.15 5.81 12.37
CA ARG A 138 15.25 6.73 12.65
C ARG A 138 14.82 8.19 12.55
N TYR A 139 13.94 8.52 11.61
CA TYR A 139 13.39 9.88 11.50
C TYR A 139 12.63 10.29 12.78
N PHE A 140 11.82 9.39 13.35
CA PHE A 140 11.13 9.68 14.62
C PHE A 140 12.10 9.81 15.81
N GLU A 141 13.15 8.99 15.86
CA GLU A 141 14.21 9.11 16.88
C GLU A 141 14.95 10.45 16.79
N GLN A 142 15.27 10.91 15.57
CA GLN A 142 15.91 12.21 15.34
C GLN A 142 15.02 13.39 15.77
N LEU A 143 13.72 13.31 15.49
CA LEU A 143 12.75 14.30 15.96
C LEU A 143 12.68 14.33 17.50
N ALA A 144 12.61 13.16 18.13
CA ALA A 144 12.60 13.05 19.58
C ALA A 144 13.87 13.68 20.18
N TRP A 145 15.05 13.38 19.63
CA TRP A 145 16.31 13.95 20.11
C TRP A 145 16.31 15.49 20.04
N ARG A 146 15.81 16.10 18.96
CA ARG A 146 15.75 17.56 18.87
C ARG A 146 14.89 18.22 19.93
N LEU A 147 13.68 17.69 20.13
CA LEU A 147 12.74 18.24 21.09
C LEU A 147 13.29 18.22 22.52
N HIS A 148 14.21 17.30 22.84
CA HIS A 148 14.82 17.17 24.17
C HIS A 148 16.15 17.93 24.34
N ASN A 149 16.87 18.28 23.25
CA ASN A 149 18.18 18.94 23.32
C ASN A 149 18.15 20.44 22.96
N GLU A 150 16.98 21.03 22.74
CA GLU A 150 16.80 22.48 22.62
C GLU A 150 16.49 23.18 23.98
N ASN A 151 16.71 22.49 25.11
CA ASN A 151 16.75 23.07 26.47
C ASN A 151 18.19 23.17 27.00
#